data_AF-A6QPQ6-F1
#
_entry.id   AF-A6QPQ6-F1
#
_cell.length_a   1.000
_cell.length_b   1.000
_cell.length_c   1.000
_cell.angle_alpha   90.00
_cell.angle_beta   90.00
_cell.angle_gamma   90.00
#
_symmetry.space_group_name_H-M   'P 1'
#
loop_
_entity.id
_entity.type
_entity.pdbx_description
1 polymer ?
#
loop_
_entity_poly.entity_id
_entity_poly.type
_entity_poly.pdbx_seq_one_letter_code
_entity_poly.pdbx_strand_id
1 'polypeptide(L)'
;MEPEEEDELGSGRDVDSNSNADSEKWVAGDGLEEQEFSIKEANFTEGSLKLKIQTTKRAKKPPKNLENYICPPEIKITIKQSDQKVSRAGKNSKATKEEDRSHSKKKEIERLSEQLEEKEREAQQLLSQPGLEREKEVALLRRSVAEKERARAASHVLCRSLADETHQLRRTLAATAHMCQHLAKCLDERQGGQGTAGEQSPEPKCTEGDASVHAVVEKLREENRVLRQKVTHVEDLNARWQRYDASRDEYVRGLHAQLKGLQVPLEPELMRKEVSRLNAQLEEKMDDCAEARRELAAARSARDAALERVQMLEQQILAYKDDFTSERADRERAQSRIHELEEQVASLQRQASWRQDSREPVSCRIHTGSRSPRYLETDASEPVAAGGRRPGTGSQWLDLAAEGGCSGVTQRGQGDLQCPHCLRCFSDEQGEELFKHVAECCQ
;
A
#
# COMPACT_ATOMS: atom_id res chain seq x y z
N MET A 1 37.20 -4.74 65.49
CA MET A 1 37.05 -4.45 66.93
C MET A 1 36.05 -3.33 66.99
N GLU A 2 34.79 -3.69 67.18
CA GLU A 2 33.66 -2.77 67.39
C GLU A 2 33.57 -2.45 68.90
N PRO A 3 32.80 -1.41 69.29
CA PRO A 3 31.36 -1.57 69.57
C PRO A 3 30.51 -0.52 68.79
N GLU A 4 29.16 -0.52 68.68
CA GLU A 4 28.05 -0.85 69.63
C GLU A 4 27.96 0.17 70.81
N GLU A 5 26.82 0.70 71.30
CA GLU A 5 25.43 0.92 70.81
C GLU A 5 25.15 2.47 70.85
N GLU A 6 24.01 3.16 71.00
CA GLU A 6 22.56 2.95 71.32
C GLU A 6 21.68 3.98 70.54
N ASP A 7 20.35 3.86 70.59
CA ASP A 7 19.35 4.77 69.95
C ASP A 7 18.85 5.94 70.85
N GLU A 8 18.31 7.02 70.26
CA GLU A 8 17.14 7.73 70.83
C GLU A 8 16.21 8.33 69.74
N LEU A 9 14.91 8.48 70.05
CA LEU A 9 13.82 8.70 69.09
C LEU A 9 13.19 10.11 69.18
N GLY A 10 12.84 10.73 68.04
CA GLY A 10 12.22 12.08 67.99
C GLY A 10 11.22 12.28 66.82
N SER A 11 9.94 12.01 67.06
CA SER A 11 8.86 11.95 66.05
C SER A 11 8.32 13.30 65.55
N GLY A 12 7.89 13.36 64.28
CA GLY A 12 7.10 14.47 63.68
C GLY A 12 7.24 14.58 62.14
N ARG A 13 6.54 13.76 61.34
CA ARG A 13 5.14 13.89 60.85
C ARG A 13 4.95 14.68 59.54
N ASP A 14 4.32 13.98 58.58
CA ASP A 14 3.30 14.44 57.62
C ASP A 14 3.61 15.65 56.68
N VAL A 15 3.89 15.38 55.39
CA VAL A 15 3.02 15.74 54.23
C VAL A 15 3.32 14.82 53.03
N ASP A 16 2.32 14.43 52.25
CA ASP A 16 2.46 13.69 50.99
C ASP A 16 3.19 14.46 49.88
N SER A 17 3.86 13.74 48.97
CA SER A 17 4.26 14.27 47.65
C SER A 17 4.32 13.17 46.59
N ASN A 18 3.61 13.41 45.49
CA ASN A 18 3.25 12.42 44.49
C ASN A 18 4.48 11.94 43.68
N SER A 19 4.84 10.65 43.79
CA SER A 19 5.95 10.06 43.06
C SER A 19 5.56 9.72 41.62
N ASN A 20 5.87 10.59 40.66
CA ASN A 20 5.88 10.22 39.24
C ASN A 20 7.31 9.93 38.80
N ALA A 21 7.64 8.65 38.65
CA ALA A 21 8.98 8.20 38.30
C ALA A 21 9.02 7.77 36.83
N ASP A 22 9.56 8.63 35.98
CA ASP A 22 10.29 8.17 34.79
C ASP A 22 11.52 9.06 34.59
N SER A 23 12.65 8.45 34.26
CA SER A 23 13.95 9.11 34.16
C SER A 23 14.71 8.51 32.98
N GLU A 24 14.65 9.19 31.83
CA GLU A 24 15.28 8.79 30.59
C GLU A 24 16.81 8.67 30.73
N LYS A 25 17.28 7.48 31.12
CA LYS A 25 18.70 7.19 31.23
C LYS A 25 19.29 6.81 29.87
N TRP A 26 19.74 7.83 29.15
CA TRP A 26 20.55 7.65 27.94
C TRP A 26 21.82 6.84 28.25
N VAL A 27 22.03 5.75 27.51
CA VAL A 27 23.28 4.99 27.46
C VAL A 27 23.63 4.75 25.99
N ALA A 28 24.88 5.01 25.64
CA ALA A 28 25.46 4.72 24.34
C ALA A 28 26.81 4.01 24.54
N GLY A 29 27.16 3.11 23.62
CA GLY A 29 28.19 2.09 23.79
C GLY A 29 27.55 0.73 23.48
N ASP A 30 27.56 0.29 22.22
CA ASP A 30 28.70 -0.27 21.46
C ASP A 30 28.78 -1.80 21.63
N GLY A 31 29.07 -2.51 20.53
CA GLY A 31 28.82 -3.94 20.39
C GLY A 31 28.34 -4.33 18.99
N LEU A 32 29.27 -4.36 18.03
CA LEU A 32 29.08 -5.05 16.75
C LEU A 32 29.30 -6.56 16.97
N GLU A 33 28.25 -7.36 16.86
CA GLU A 33 28.35 -8.79 16.61
C GLU A 33 27.51 -9.18 15.40
N GLU A 34 28.09 -9.97 14.48
CA GLU A 34 27.49 -10.34 13.22
C GLU A 34 26.53 -11.53 13.43
N GLN A 35 25.21 -11.27 13.43
CA GLN A 35 24.23 -12.33 13.63
C GLN A 35 24.00 -13.16 12.35
N GLU A 36 24.81 -14.20 12.17
CA GLU A 36 24.56 -15.25 11.16
C GLU A 36 23.18 -15.90 11.39
N PHE A 37 22.32 -15.86 10.36
CA PHE A 37 21.01 -16.51 10.40
C PHE A 37 21.13 -18.04 10.23
N SER A 38 21.47 -18.73 11.31
CA SER A 38 21.40 -20.20 11.38
C SER A 38 19.95 -20.68 11.32
N ILE A 39 19.50 -21.09 10.14
CA ILE A 39 18.17 -21.68 9.94
C ILE A 39 18.13 -23.05 10.65
N LYS A 40 17.33 -23.14 11.71
CA LYS A 40 16.98 -24.40 12.38
C LYS A 40 15.53 -24.78 12.07
N GLU A 41 15.28 -26.08 12.01
CA GLU A 41 14.07 -26.67 11.44
C GLU A 41 12.81 -26.35 12.26
N ALA A 42 11.72 -26.03 11.56
CA ALA A 42 10.43 -25.77 12.19
C ALA A 42 9.72 -27.09 12.56
N ASN A 43 9.59 -27.36 13.87
CA ASN A 43 8.80 -28.48 14.37
C ASN A 43 7.30 -28.17 14.22
N PHE A 44 6.63 -28.83 13.26
CA PHE A 44 5.17 -28.76 13.12
C PHE A 44 4.50 -29.81 14.02
N THR A 45 3.66 -29.37 14.95
CA THR A 45 2.85 -30.26 15.80
C THR A 45 1.65 -30.84 15.03
N GLU A 46 1.41 -32.14 15.19
CA GLU A 46 0.51 -32.93 14.34
C GLU A 46 -0.99 -32.66 14.59
N GLY A 47 -1.57 -31.72 13.82
CA GLY A 47 -3.01 -31.45 13.81
C GLY A 47 -3.80 -32.39 12.89
N SER A 48 -4.40 -33.45 13.45
CA SER A 48 -5.17 -34.47 12.70
C SER A 48 -6.47 -33.97 12.02
N LEU A 49 -6.35 -33.35 10.84
CA LEU A 49 -7.49 -32.94 9.99
C LEU A 49 -8.08 -34.10 9.18
N LYS A 50 -9.18 -34.69 9.68
CA LYS A 50 -9.80 -35.89 9.09
C LYS A 50 -10.81 -35.55 7.98
N LEU A 51 -10.30 -35.17 6.81
CA LEU A 51 -11.11 -34.88 5.61
C LEU A 51 -11.93 -36.10 5.14
N LYS A 52 -13.26 -36.00 5.23
CA LYS A 52 -14.19 -37.10 4.94
C LYS A 52 -14.79 -36.97 3.53
N ILE A 53 -13.99 -37.28 2.52
CA ILE A 53 -14.37 -37.19 1.10
C ILE A 53 -15.55 -38.14 0.81
N GLN A 54 -16.71 -37.60 0.43
CA GLN A 54 -17.82 -38.39 -0.09
C GLN A 54 -17.57 -38.78 -1.55
N THR A 55 -17.53 -40.08 -1.83
CA THR A 55 -17.37 -40.62 -3.18
C THR A 55 -18.69 -40.61 -3.95
N THR A 56 -19.00 -39.48 -4.59
CA THR A 56 -20.16 -39.37 -5.49
C THR A 56 -20.06 -40.35 -6.66
N LYS A 57 -21.14 -41.08 -6.94
CA LYS A 57 -21.11 -42.26 -7.84
C LYS A 57 -20.84 -41.88 -9.30
N ARG A 58 -19.90 -42.60 -9.92
CA ARG A 58 -19.52 -42.53 -11.34
C ARG A 58 -20.72 -42.66 -12.29
N ALA A 59 -21.04 -41.60 -13.02
CA ALA A 59 -22.01 -41.65 -14.12
C ALA A 59 -21.39 -42.31 -15.38
N LYS A 60 -22.12 -43.23 -16.02
CA LYS A 60 -21.79 -43.77 -17.35
C LYS A 60 -22.82 -43.27 -18.38
N LYS A 61 -22.53 -42.14 -19.03
CA LYS A 61 -23.06 -41.70 -20.35
C LYS A 61 -22.44 -40.33 -20.69
N PRO A 62 -22.01 -40.08 -21.94
CA PRO A 62 -21.69 -38.72 -22.37
C PRO A 62 -22.99 -37.90 -22.53
N PRO A 63 -22.96 -36.57 -22.27
CA PRO A 63 -24.04 -35.69 -22.69
C PRO A 63 -24.16 -35.69 -24.22
N LYS A 64 -25.39 -35.60 -24.74
CA LYS A 64 -25.67 -35.49 -26.17
C LYS A 64 -25.92 -34.03 -26.54
N ASN A 65 -25.61 -33.71 -27.80
CA ASN A 65 -25.75 -32.41 -28.45
C ASN A 65 -24.76 -31.34 -27.93
N LEU A 66 -23.92 -30.85 -28.82
CA LEU A 66 -22.96 -29.76 -28.61
C LEU A 66 -23.13 -28.68 -29.70
N GLU A 67 -24.33 -28.60 -30.30
CA GLU A 67 -24.65 -27.73 -31.44
C GLU A 67 -25.05 -26.31 -30.97
N ASN A 68 -25.35 -26.14 -29.68
CA ASN A 68 -25.81 -24.88 -29.07
C ASN A 68 -24.69 -23.97 -28.52
N TYR A 69 -23.40 -24.24 -28.80
CA TYR A 69 -22.27 -23.42 -28.33
C TYR A 69 -21.57 -22.58 -29.41
N ILE A 70 -22.14 -22.49 -30.61
CA ILE A 70 -21.83 -21.41 -31.55
C ILE A 70 -22.74 -20.23 -31.19
N CYS A 71 -22.24 -19.32 -30.36
CA CYS A 71 -22.88 -18.03 -30.08
C CYS A 71 -22.24 -16.97 -30.99
N PRO A 72 -22.93 -16.47 -32.05
CA PRO A 72 -22.39 -15.40 -32.88
C PRO A 72 -22.34 -14.09 -32.08
N PRO A 73 -21.22 -13.34 -32.10
CA PRO A 73 -21.17 -12.04 -31.44
C PRO A 73 -22.06 -11.02 -32.16
N GLU A 74 -23.24 -10.70 -31.61
CA GLU A 74 -24.06 -9.59 -32.07
C GLU A 74 -23.41 -8.23 -31.78
N ILE A 75 -22.48 -7.80 -32.63
CA ILE A 75 -21.85 -6.47 -32.56
C ILE A 75 -22.86 -5.41 -33.05
N LYS A 76 -23.80 -5.02 -32.17
CA LYS A 76 -24.79 -3.96 -32.40
C LYS A 76 -24.18 -2.58 -32.23
N ILE A 77 -23.33 -2.18 -33.19
CA ILE A 77 -22.79 -0.81 -33.31
C ILE A 77 -23.90 0.19 -33.66
N THR A 78 -24.50 0.78 -32.63
CA THR A 78 -25.55 1.81 -32.72
C THR A 78 -24.96 3.19 -33.03
N ILE A 79 -24.46 3.36 -34.27
CA ILE A 79 -24.03 4.67 -34.78
C ILE A 79 -25.28 5.57 -34.90
N LYS A 80 -25.47 6.46 -33.92
CA LYS A 80 -26.43 7.56 -34.02
C LYS A 80 -25.99 8.53 -35.12
N GLN A 81 -26.56 8.39 -36.31
CA GLN A 81 -26.49 9.44 -37.32
C GLN A 81 -27.31 10.65 -36.84
N SER A 82 -26.75 11.85 -37.03
CA SER A 82 -27.46 13.12 -36.88
C SER A 82 -27.77 13.69 -38.26
N ASP A 83 -29.03 14.07 -38.47
CA ASP A 83 -29.50 14.54 -39.78
C ASP A 83 -28.83 15.85 -40.21
N GLN A 84 -28.09 15.82 -41.32
CA GLN A 84 -27.82 17.03 -42.13
C GLN A 84 -28.15 16.78 -43.60
N LYS A 85 -29.35 17.25 -43.96
CA LYS A 85 -29.93 17.25 -45.30
C LYS A 85 -29.26 18.32 -46.19
N VAL A 86 -28.44 17.91 -47.15
CA VAL A 86 -27.93 18.79 -48.23
C VAL A 86 -28.12 18.10 -49.60
N SER A 87 -28.45 18.90 -50.63
CA SER A 87 -29.00 18.43 -51.91
C SER A 87 -27.98 18.12 -53.01
N ARG A 88 -28.42 17.33 -54.00
CA ARG A 88 -27.78 17.08 -55.31
C ARG A 88 -27.09 18.32 -55.93
N ALA A 89 -25.89 18.13 -56.48
CA ALA A 89 -25.55 18.30 -57.91
C ALA A 89 -24.02 18.41 -58.15
N GLY A 90 -23.58 18.19 -59.40
CA GLY A 90 -22.24 18.56 -59.87
C GLY A 90 -21.27 17.40 -60.09
N LYS A 91 -20.90 17.15 -61.35
CA LYS A 91 -19.72 16.33 -61.72
C LYS A 91 -18.47 17.23 -61.85
N ASN A 92 -17.29 16.61 -61.87
CA ASN A 92 -15.98 17.21 -62.21
C ASN A 92 -15.31 18.15 -61.18
N SER A 93 -15.12 17.70 -59.93
CA SER A 93 -14.20 18.34 -58.97
C SER A 93 -13.66 17.40 -57.87
N LYS A 94 -13.33 16.13 -58.23
CA LYS A 94 -13.02 15.09 -57.23
C LYS A 94 -11.57 15.13 -56.68
N ALA A 95 -10.56 15.36 -57.52
CA ALA A 95 -9.15 15.25 -57.12
C ALA A 95 -8.71 16.33 -56.11
N THR A 96 -8.90 17.62 -56.44
CA THR A 96 -8.53 18.75 -55.58
C THR A 96 -9.20 18.68 -54.20
N LYS A 97 -10.45 18.22 -54.15
CA LYS A 97 -11.21 18.07 -52.89
C LYS A 97 -10.72 16.91 -52.00
N GLU A 98 -9.95 15.98 -52.55
CA GLU A 98 -9.31 14.88 -51.80
C GLU A 98 -7.89 15.25 -51.34
N GLU A 99 -7.17 16.05 -52.14
CA GLU A 99 -5.92 16.69 -51.71
C GLU A 99 -6.16 17.68 -50.56
N ASP A 100 -7.12 18.61 -50.66
CA ASP A 100 -7.51 19.52 -49.57
C ASP A 100 -7.83 18.76 -48.29
N ARG A 101 -8.58 17.65 -48.40
CA ARG A 101 -8.95 16.81 -47.26
C ARG A 101 -7.77 16.04 -46.67
N SER A 102 -6.75 15.75 -47.49
CA SER A 102 -5.50 15.13 -47.05
C SER A 102 -4.54 16.15 -46.41
N HIS A 103 -4.50 17.38 -46.92
CA HIS A 103 -3.80 18.50 -46.28
C HIS A 103 -4.44 18.89 -44.95
N SER A 104 -5.78 18.90 -44.87
CA SER A 104 -6.51 19.10 -43.61
C SER A 104 -6.18 17.99 -42.59
N LYS A 105 -6.15 16.71 -43.00
CA LYS A 105 -5.73 15.61 -42.13
C LYS A 105 -4.27 15.74 -41.65
N LYS A 106 -3.35 16.13 -42.54
CA LYS A 106 -1.93 16.35 -42.18
C LYS A 106 -1.79 17.43 -41.10
N LYS A 107 -2.46 18.58 -41.27
CA LYS A 107 -2.48 19.67 -40.26
C LYS A 107 -3.09 19.24 -38.93
N GLU A 108 -4.13 18.41 -38.95
CA GLU A 108 -4.73 17.88 -37.72
C GLU A 108 -3.78 16.91 -37.00
N ILE A 109 -3.08 16.03 -37.74
CA ILE A 109 -2.06 15.12 -37.19
C ILE A 109 -0.88 15.91 -36.62
N GLU A 110 -0.36 16.91 -37.35
CA GLU A 110 0.73 17.79 -36.95
C GLU A 110 0.42 18.50 -35.62
N ARG A 111 -0.78 19.10 -35.52
CA ARG A 111 -1.29 19.72 -34.28
C ARG A 111 -1.46 18.72 -33.13
N LEU A 112 -1.94 17.50 -33.40
CA LEU A 112 -2.09 16.46 -32.37
C LEU A 112 -0.73 15.93 -31.91
N SER A 113 0.27 15.89 -32.78
CA SER A 113 1.67 15.58 -32.41
C SER A 113 2.27 16.67 -31.53
N GLU A 114 2.11 17.95 -31.86
CA GLU A 114 2.54 19.07 -31.00
C GLU A 114 1.92 18.99 -29.60
N GLN A 115 0.62 18.72 -29.52
CA GLN A 115 -0.08 18.54 -28.24
C GLN A 115 0.38 17.28 -27.46
N LEU A 116 0.76 16.21 -28.17
CA LEU A 116 1.33 15.02 -27.54
C LEU A 116 2.71 15.31 -26.94
N GLU A 117 3.60 15.99 -27.65
CA GLU A 117 4.90 16.40 -27.12
C GLU A 117 4.78 17.41 -25.97
N GLU A 118 3.82 18.35 -26.04
CA GLU A 118 3.52 19.27 -24.93
C GLU A 118 3.10 18.49 -23.67
N LYS A 119 2.21 17.50 -23.82
CA LYS A 119 1.78 16.64 -22.70
C LYS A 119 2.87 15.69 -22.20
N GLU A 120 3.78 15.23 -23.07
CA GLU A 120 4.95 14.47 -22.64
C GLU A 120 5.92 15.35 -21.83
N ARG A 121 6.16 16.61 -22.26
CA ARG A 121 6.97 17.58 -21.51
C ARG A 121 6.35 17.92 -20.15
N GLU A 122 5.04 18.15 -20.09
CA GLU A 122 4.31 18.31 -18.81
C GLU A 122 4.47 17.07 -17.92
N ALA A 123 4.32 15.86 -18.45
CA ALA A 123 4.47 14.62 -17.70
C ALA A 123 5.90 14.44 -17.16
N GLN A 124 6.93 14.71 -17.96
CA GLN A 124 8.33 14.68 -17.51
C GLN A 124 8.62 15.75 -16.44
N GLN A 125 8.00 16.93 -16.54
CA GLN A 125 8.12 17.99 -15.54
C GLN A 125 7.44 17.59 -14.22
N LEU A 126 6.23 17.03 -14.27
CA LEU A 126 5.50 16.50 -13.10
C LEU A 126 6.17 15.27 -12.47
N LEU A 127 6.92 14.47 -13.24
CA LEU A 127 7.70 13.35 -12.71
C LEU A 127 9.00 13.81 -12.02
N SER A 128 9.64 14.87 -12.50
CA SER A 128 10.89 15.40 -11.93
C SER A 128 10.66 16.34 -10.74
N GLN A 129 9.54 17.07 -10.71
CA GLN A 129 9.20 18.02 -9.64
C GLN A 129 9.21 17.40 -8.22
N PRO A 130 8.56 16.24 -7.93
CA PRO A 130 8.61 15.60 -6.62
C PRO A 130 10.01 15.14 -6.17
N GLY A 131 10.91 14.88 -7.13
CA GLY A 131 12.33 14.61 -6.84
C GLY A 131 13.03 15.87 -6.34
N LEU A 132 12.96 16.95 -7.13
CA LEU A 132 13.56 18.24 -6.82
C LEU A 132 13.03 18.87 -5.52
N GLU A 133 11.78 18.62 -5.16
CA GLU A 133 11.19 19.08 -3.89
C GLU A 133 11.74 18.30 -2.69
N ARG A 134 11.80 16.97 -2.78
CA ARG A 134 12.43 16.12 -1.75
C ARG A 134 13.92 16.40 -1.58
N GLU A 135 14.64 16.69 -2.66
CA GLU A 135 16.06 17.06 -2.60
C GLU A 135 16.28 18.38 -1.85
N LYS A 136 15.41 19.39 -2.06
CA LYS A 136 15.43 20.65 -1.30
C LYS A 136 15.13 20.41 0.18
N GLU A 137 14.11 19.59 0.49
CA GLU A 137 13.76 19.23 1.87
C GLU A 137 14.92 18.51 2.56
N VAL A 138 15.52 17.48 1.93
CA VAL A 138 16.69 16.76 2.44
C VAL A 138 17.89 17.70 2.63
N ALA A 139 18.10 18.68 1.76
CA ALA A 139 19.16 19.68 1.91
C ALA A 139 18.91 20.63 3.10
N LEU A 140 17.66 21.01 3.36
CA LEU A 140 17.27 21.81 4.54
C LEU A 140 17.39 21.00 5.84
N LEU A 141 16.94 19.74 5.85
CA LEU A 141 17.07 18.84 7.00
C LEU A 141 18.54 18.58 7.35
N ARG A 142 19.39 18.28 6.35
CA ARG A 142 20.85 18.15 6.54
C ARG A 142 21.49 19.42 7.12
N ARG A 143 21.05 20.60 6.67
CA ARG A 143 21.51 21.89 7.23
C ARG A 143 21.10 22.05 8.70
N SER A 144 19.85 21.75 9.03
CA SER A 144 19.31 21.83 10.41
C SER A 144 20.00 20.83 11.35
N VAL A 145 20.30 19.62 10.90
CA VAL A 145 21.06 18.62 11.67
C VAL A 145 22.48 19.15 11.96
N ALA A 146 23.21 19.58 10.94
CA ALA A 146 24.57 20.11 11.11
C ALA A 146 24.62 21.39 11.98
N GLU A 147 23.54 22.17 12.03
CA GLU A 147 23.40 23.31 12.92
C GLU A 147 23.11 22.90 14.38
N LYS A 148 22.22 21.93 14.59
CA LYS A 148 21.98 21.31 15.91
C LYS A 148 23.24 20.62 16.45
N GLU A 149 24.05 20.00 15.60
CA GLU A 149 25.34 19.41 15.97
C GLU A 149 26.36 20.47 16.42
N ARG A 150 26.49 21.59 15.69
CA ARG A 150 27.32 22.73 16.13
C ARG A 150 26.85 23.31 17.47
N ALA A 151 25.54 23.48 17.65
CA ALA A 151 24.97 23.96 18.91
C ALA A 151 25.24 23.00 20.08
N ARG A 152 25.11 21.68 19.87
CA ARG A 152 25.46 20.62 20.84
C ARG A 152 26.95 20.65 21.19
N ALA A 153 27.83 20.78 20.20
CA ALA A 153 29.28 20.85 20.41
C ALA A 153 29.67 22.11 21.22
N ALA A 154 29.12 23.28 20.89
CA ALA A 154 29.33 24.51 21.64
C ALA A 154 28.83 24.39 23.08
N SER A 155 27.62 23.84 23.28
CA SER A 155 27.06 23.58 24.61
C SER A 155 27.95 22.65 25.44
N HIS A 156 28.45 21.55 24.85
CA HIS A 156 29.35 20.62 25.54
C HIS A 156 30.68 21.28 25.97
N VAL A 157 31.25 22.17 25.15
CA VAL A 157 32.44 22.96 25.52
C VAL A 157 32.15 23.90 26.68
N LEU A 158 31.01 24.60 26.68
CA LEU A 158 30.60 25.49 27.77
C LEU A 158 30.35 24.74 29.07
N CYS A 159 29.60 23.63 29.03
CA CYS A 159 29.36 22.77 30.19
C CYS A 159 30.66 22.25 30.81
N ARG A 160 31.65 21.89 29.97
CA ARG A 160 32.97 21.50 30.44
C ARG A 160 33.74 22.67 31.08
N SER A 161 33.75 23.85 30.47
CA SER A 161 34.42 25.04 31.06
C SER A 161 33.85 25.38 32.43
N LEU A 162 32.52 25.40 32.56
CA LEU A 162 31.83 25.65 33.83
C LEU A 162 32.13 24.58 34.89
N ALA A 163 32.32 23.32 34.49
CA ALA A 163 32.78 22.26 35.39
C ALA A 163 34.24 22.47 35.82
N ASP A 164 35.15 22.73 34.88
CA ASP A 164 36.57 22.99 35.13
C ASP A 164 36.77 24.22 36.06
N GLU A 165 36.02 25.30 35.84
CA GLU A 165 35.93 26.48 36.71
C GLU A 165 35.36 26.15 38.08
N THR A 166 34.28 25.36 38.17
CA THR A 166 33.71 24.90 39.45
C THR A 166 34.72 24.05 40.24
N HIS A 167 35.47 23.19 39.56
CA HIS A 167 36.56 22.41 40.17
C HIS A 167 37.75 23.29 40.59
N GLN A 168 38.02 24.39 39.89
CA GLN A 168 39.01 25.39 40.33
C GLN A 168 38.55 26.14 41.58
N LEU A 169 37.33 26.69 41.59
CA LEU A 169 36.76 27.39 42.74
C LEU A 169 36.70 26.51 43.99
N ARG A 170 36.30 25.23 43.85
CA ARG A 170 36.32 24.25 44.95
C ARG A 170 37.72 24.01 45.50
N ARG A 171 38.75 23.91 44.64
CA ARG A 171 40.16 23.76 45.06
C ARG A 171 40.68 25.01 45.78
N THR A 172 40.38 26.20 45.26
CA THR A 172 40.73 27.47 45.91
C THR A 172 40.06 27.59 47.28
N LEU A 173 38.77 27.32 47.38
CA LEU A 173 38.02 27.36 48.63
C LEU A 173 38.57 26.37 49.67
N ALA A 174 38.92 25.15 49.26
CA ALA A 174 39.56 24.16 50.13
C ALA A 174 40.93 24.63 50.63
N ALA A 175 41.77 25.21 49.76
CA ALA A 175 43.05 25.77 50.15
C ALA A 175 42.89 26.94 51.15
N THR A 176 41.94 27.85 50.92
CA THR A 176 41.62 28.93 51.87
C THR A 176 41.07 28.39 53.18
N ALA A 177 40.22 27.35 53.16
CA ALA A 177 39.73 26.70 54.37
C ALA A 177 40.87 26.08 55.20
N HIS A 178 41.83 25.41 54.55
CA HIS A 178 43.02 24.89 55.23
C HIS A 178 43.92 26.00 55.80
N MET A 179 44.07 27.14 55.11
CA MET A 179 44.75 28.32 55.66
C MET A 179 44.05 28.85 56.92
N CYS A 180 42.72 28.98 56.90
CA CYS A 180 41.94 29.39 58.07
C CYS A 180 42.03 28.37 59.23
N GLN A 181 42.01 27.07 58.95
CA GLN A 181 42.21 26.01 59.94
C GLN A 181 43.62 26.06 60.58
N HIS A 182 44.66 26.36 59.78
CA HIS A 182 46.01 26.53 60.30
C HIS A 182 46.13 27.79 61.18
N LEU A 183 45.52 28.90 60.77
CA LEU A 183 45.52 30.14 61.55
C LEU A 183 44.76 29.96 62.88
N ALA A 184 43.63 29.25 62.87
CA ALA A 184 42.90 28.91 64.09
C ALA A 184 43.78 28.11 65.07
N LYS A 185 44.41 27.01 64.61
CA LYS A 185 45.31 26.21 65.45
C LYS A 185 46.44 27.02 66.07
N CYS A 186 47.09 27.90 65.30
CA CYS A 186 48.16 28.76 65.84
C CYS A 186 47.64 29.81 66.86
N LEU A 187 46.35 30.19 66.80
CA LEU A 187 45.73 31.04 67.82
C LEU A 187 45.33 30.24 69.06
N ASP A 188 44.88 28.99 68.90
CA ASP A 188 44.52 28.10 70.01
C ASP A 188 45.77 27.68 70.80
N GLU A 189 46.85 27.28 70.11
CA GLU A 189 48.17 26.98 70.70
C GLU A 189 48.72 28.17 71.50
N ARG A 190 48.53 29.39 70.98
CA ARG A 190 48.97 30.64 71.63
C ARG A 190 48.14 30.99 72.88
N GLN A 191 46.87 30.59 72.92
CA GLN A 191 46.00 30.81 74.08
C GLN A 191 46.18 29.71 75.15
N GLY A 192 46.34 28.45 74.75
CA GLY A 192 46.58 27.33 75.67
C GLY A 192 47.86 27.49 76.50
N GLY A 193 48.89 28.12 75.94
CA GLY A 193 50.11 28.49 76.65
C GLY A 193 49.98 29.64 77.66
N GLN A 194 48.83 30.30 77.76
CA GLN A 194 48.62 31.51 78.57
C GLN A 194 47.58 31.34 79.71
N GLY A 195 47.18 30.10 79.99
CA GLY A 195 46.09 29.76 80.92
C GLY A 195 46.44 29.60 82.40
N THR A 196 47.64 29.98 82.87
CA THR A 196 48.13 29.69 84.24
C THR A 196 48.62 30.92 85.02
N ALA A 197 47.89 32.03 84.95
CA ALA A 197 48.06 33.19 85.85
C ALA A 197 46.72 33.56 86.51
N GLY A 198 46.42 32.93 87.65
CA GLY A 198 45.20 33.21 88.41
C GLY A 198 45.40 34.36 89.40
N GLU A 199 44.84 35.54 89.09
CA GLU A 199 44.75 36.63 90.06
C GLU A 199 43.52 36.46 90.95
N GLN A 200 43.75 36.33 92.26
CA GLN A 200 42.70 36.23 93.26
C GLN A 200 42.20 37.63 93.64
N SER A 201 40.90 37.87 93.56
CA SER A 201 40.26 39.04 94.17
C SER A 201 39.56 38.63 95.46
N PRO A 202 39.85 39.24 96.62
CA PRO A 202 39.32 38.80 97.92
C PRO A 202 37.87 39.26 98.15
N GLU A 203 37.06 38.42 98.80
CA GLU A 203 35.79 38.85 99.41
C GLU A 203 36.04 39.68 100.68
N PRO A 204 35.32 40.81 100.87
CA PRO A 204 35.11 41.42 102.17
C PRO A 204 33.63 41.35 102.59
N LYS A 205 33.34 40.60 103.68
CA LYS A 205 32.01 40.65 104.33
C LYS A 205 31.98 41.76 105.38
N CYS A 206 31.32 42.88 105.05
CA CYS A 206 31.02 43.96 105.99
C CYS A 206 29.54 44.36 105.94
N THR A 207 29.00 44.78 107.07
CA THR A 207 27.57 45.11 107.24
C THR A 207 27.26 46.54 106.81
N GLU A 208 27.09 46.76 105.51
CA GLU A 208 26.83 48.09 104.93
C GLU A 208 25.81 48.02 103.77
N GLY A 209 24.62 47.50 104.08
CA GLY A 209 23.63 47.10 103.06
C GLY A 209 23.12 48.24 102.17
N ASP A 210 22.67 49.35 102.76
CA ASP A 210 21.82 50.32 102.05
C ASP A 210 22.59 51.14 101.00
N ALA A 211 23.84 51.51 101.27
CA ALA A 211 24.68 52.24 100.31
C ALA A 211 25.04 51.37 99.10
N SER A 212 25.39 50.10 99.34
CA SER A 212 25.68 49.11 98.29
C SER A 212 24.43 48.83 97.42
N VAL A 213 23.27 48.61 98.07
CA VAL A 213 22.00 48.40 97.38
C VAL A 213 21.61 49.64 96.56
N HIS A 214 21.78 50.86 97.06
CA HIS A 214 21.48 52.08 96.30
C HIS A 214 22.37 52.22 95.06
N ALA A 215 23.67 51.88 95.14
CA ALA A 215 24.55 51.89 93.98
C ALA A 215 24.14 50.85 92.91
N VAL A 216 23.73 49.65 93.34
CA VAL A 216 23.18 48.61 92.44
C VAL A 216 21.87 49.06 91.79
N VAL A 217 20.98 49.71 92.54
CA VAL A 217 19.69 50.23 92.01
C VAL A 217 19.90 51.33 90.98
N GLU A 218 20.85 52.25 91.18
CA GLU A 218 21.19 53.25 90.15
C GLU A 218 21.81 52.62 88.90
N LYS A 219 22.70 51.64 89.05
CA LYS A 219 23.25 50.88 87.92
C LYS A 219 22.16 50.17 87.11
N LEU A 220 21.20 49.53 87.79
CA LEU A 220 20.05 48.88 87.17
C LEU A 220 19.09 49.89 86.49
N ARG A 221 18.94 51.10 87.04
CA ARG A 221 18.18 52.19 86.40
C ARG A 221 18.84 52.64 85.09
N GLU A 222 20.16 52.80 85.09
CA GLU A 222 20.91 53.13 83.87
C GLU A 222 20.87 52.00 82.84
N GLU A 223 21.07 50.75 83.26
CA GLU A 223 20.96 49.58 82.39
C GLU A 223 19.53 49.46 81.80
N ASN A 224 18.48 49.75 82.58
CA ASN A 224 17.10 49.79 82.07
C ASN A 224 16.89 50.94 81.06
N ARG A 225 17.53 52.10 81.25
CA ARG A 225 17.53 53.22 80.30
C ARG A 225 18.20 52.85 78.98
N VAL A 226 19.39 52.24 79.04
CA VAL A 226 20.15 51.76 77.87
C VAL A 226 19.42 50.63 77.15
N LEU A 227 18.77 49.72 77.88
CA LEU A 227 17.93 48.67 77.29
C LEU A 227 16.72 49.25 76.55
N ARG A 228 16.05 50.26 77.10
CA ARG A 228 14.95 50.96 76.39
C ARG A 228 15.44 51.64 75.11
N GLN A 229 16.59 52.30 75.15
CA GLN A 229 17.21 52.89 73.95
C GLN A 229 17.53 51.83 72.88
N LYS A 230 18.06 50.67 73.28
CA LYS A 230 18.32 49.53 72.38
C LYS A 230 17.03 48.95 71.79
N VAL A 231 15.96 48.80 72.59
CA VAL A 231 14.64 48.36 72.11
C VAL A 231 14.11 49.33 71.07
N THR A 232 14.07 50.63 71.37
CA THR A 232 13.62 51.64 70.39
C THR A 232 14.44 51.62 69.11
N HIS A 233 15.76 51.40 69.17
CA HIS A 233 16.60 51.30 67.98
C HIS A 233 16.29 50.05 67.12
N VAL A 234 15.94 48.92 67.74
CA VAL A 234 15.53 47.69 67.06
C VAL A 234 14.12 47.83 66.47
N GLU A 235 13.19 48.47 67.17
CA GLU A 235 11.87 48.83 66.64
C GLU A 235 11.99 49.70 65.39
N ASP A 236 12.88 50.69 65.43
CA ASP A 236 13.21 51.59 64.32
C ASP A 236 13.84 50.86 63.12
N LEU A 237 14.71 49.87 63.36
CA LEU A 237 15.27 48.99 62.34
C LEU A 237 14.21 48.07 61.72
N ASN A 238 13.35 47.47 62.54
CA ASN A 238 12.23 46.63 62.09
C ASN A 238 11.26 47.44 61.23
N ALA A 239 10.89 48.65 61.66
CA ALA A 239 10.03 49.55 60.90
C ALA A 239 10.66 50.02 59.57
N ARG A 240 12.00 50.09 59.47
CA ARG A 240 12.71 50.30 58.19
C ARG A 240 12.69 49.05 57.32
N TRP A 241 12.94 47.87 57.90
CA TRP A 241 12.93 46.60 57.17
C TRP A 241 11.54 46.28 56.59
N GLN A 242 10.46 46.45 57.35
CA GLN A 242 9.08 46.27 56.89
C GLN A 242 8.72 47.16 55.69
N ARG A 243 9.21 48.42 55.66
CA ARG A 243 9.04 49.33 54.52
C ARG A 243 9.78 48.85 53.28
N TYR A 244 11.01 48.32 53.45
CA TYR A 244 11.76 47.70 52.36
C TYR A 244 11.08 46.42 51.84
N ASP A 245 10.61 45.57 52.74
CA ASP A 245 9.92 44.32 52.42
C ASP A 245 8.63 44.56 51.61
N ALA A 246 7.79 45.50 52.07
CA ALA A 246 6.60 45.95 51.35
C ALA A 246 6.94 46.56 49.97
N SER A 247 7.98 47.40 49.88
CA SER A 247 8.40 48.03 48.63
C SER A 247 9.00 47.03 47.63
N ARG A 248 9.76 46.05 48.10
CA ARG A 248 10.22 44.89 47.31
C ARG A 248 9.01 44.14 46.75
N ASP A 249 8.00 43.87 47.58
CA ASP A 249 6.83 43.12 47.15
C ASP A 249 5.94 43.90 46.19
N GLU A 250 5.87 45.23 46.30
CA GLU A 250 5.27 46.09 45.27
C GLU A 250 6.02 46.02 43.94
N TYR A 251 7.36 46.10 43.98
CA TYR A 251 8.20 45.96 42.79
C TYR A 251 8.06 44.57 42.14
N VAL A 252 8.06 43.50 42.94
CA VAL A 252 7.85 42.12 42.47
C VAL A 252 6.43 41.94 41.90
N ARG A 253 5.38 42.51 42.53
CA ARG A 253 4.03 42.54 41.94
C ARG A 253 4.00 43.29 40.61
N GLY A 254 4.73 44.41 40.51
CA GLY A 254 4.90 45.18 39.28
C GLY A 254 5.53 44.36 38.14
N LEU A 255 6.63 43.67 38.42
CA LEU A 255 7.27 42.76 37.45
C LEU A 255 6.34 41.62 37.01
N HIS A 256 5.61 41.00 37.94
CA HIS A 256 4.60 39.98 37.60
C HIS A 256 3.46 40.53 36.74
N ALA A 257 3.03 41.77 36.98
CA ALA A 257 2.03 42.44 36.14
C ALA A 257 2.57 42.74 34.73
N GLN A 258 3.82 43.19 34.61
CA GLN A 258 4.48 43.40 33.31
C GLN A 258 4.65 42.08 32.53
N LEU A 259 5.13 41.02 33.19
CA LEU A 259 5.26 39.68 32.60
C LEU A 259 3.92 39.08 32.16
N LYS A 260 2.81 39.40 32.84
CA LYS A 260 1.45 39.02 32.44
C LYS A 260 0.87 39.93 31.34
N GLY A 261 1.25 41.20 31.29
CA GLY A 261 0.87 42.12 30.21
C GLY A 261 1.56 41.81 28.88
N LEU A 262 2.81 41.33 28.94
CA LEU A 262 3.56 40.86 27.76
C LEU A 262 3.07 39.48 27.30
N GLN A 263 2.64 38.60 28.22
CA GLN A 263 1.95 37.34 27.88
C GLN A 263 0.48 37.61 27.57
N VAL A 264 0.17 38.20 26.41
CA VAL A 264 -1.19 38.34 25.88
C VAL A 264 -1.86 36.96 25.86
N PRO A 265 -2.85 36.63 26.73
CA PRO A 265 -3.29 35.24 26.89
C PRO A 265 -4.00 34.67 25.65
N LEU A 266 -4.56 35.55 24.82
CA LEU A 266 -5.33 35.23 23.63
C LEU A 266 -4.45 34.72 22.47
N GLU A 267 -3.22 35.21 22.33
CA GLU A 267 -2.37 34.92 21.17
C GLU A 267 -1.81 33.47 21.22
N PRO A 268 -1.30 32.95 22.35
CA PRO A 268 -0.99 31.53 22.50
C PRO A 268 -2.21 30.62 22.37
N GLU A 269 -3.42 31.09 22.72
CA GLU A 269 -4.64 30.31 22.50
C GLU A 269 -5.04 30.22 21.03
N LEU A 270 -4.99 31.33 20.30
CA LEU A 270 -5.26 31.37 18.87
C LEU A 270 -4.22 30.54 18.10
N MET A 271 -2.93 30.66 18.47
CA MET A 271 -1.87 29.85 17.89
C MET A 271 -2.05 28.35 18.20
N ARG A 272 -2.43 27.96 19.43
CA ARG A 272 -2.77 26.57 19.75
C ARG A 272 -3.95 26.05 18.93
N LYS A 273 -5.02 26.83 18.79
CA LYS A 273 -6.21 26.48 18.00
C LYS A 273 -5.87 26.33 16.52
N GLU A 274 -5.00 27.18 15.98
CA GLU A 274 -4.53 27.11 14.60
C GLU A 274 -3.60 25.90 14.37
N VAL A 275 -2.70 25.58 15.31
CA VAL A 275 -1.89 24.33 15.26
C VAL A 275 -2.80 23.09 15.30
N SER A 276 -3.82 23.05 16.16
CA SER A 276 -4.81 21.96 16.14
C SER A 276 -5.57 21.88 14.82
N ARG A 277 -5.94 23.02 14.22
CA ARG A 277 -6.62 23.09 12.92
C ARG A 277 -5.74 22.56 11.78
N LEU A 278 -4.47 22.94 11.77
CA LEU A 278 -3.48 22.50 10.77
C LEU A 278 -3.11 21.02 10.94
N ASN A 279 -3.00 20.53 12.18
CA ASN A 279 -2.76 19.11 12.45
C ASN A 279 -3.94 18.25 11.95
N ALA A 280 -5.19 18.64 12.25
CA ALA A 280 -6.37 17.92 11.75
C ALA A 280 -6.43 17.91 10.20
N GLN A 281 -6.04 19.00 9.54
CA GLN A 281 -5.94 19.03 8.07
C GLN A 281 -4.78 18.19 7.53
N LEU A 282 -3.67 18.05 8.27
CA LEU A 282 -2.57 17.17 7.90
C LEU A 282 -2.98 15.69 8.05
N GLU A 283 -3.69 15.35 9.13
CA GLU A 283 -4.26 14.01 9.37
C GLU A 283 -5.25 13.64 8.25
N GLU A 284 -6.21 14.52 7.93
CA GLU A 284 -7.15 14.38 6.82
C GLU A 284 -6.43 14.12 5.47
N LYS A 285 -5.36 14.87 5.17
CA LYS A 285 -4.59 14.70 3.93
C LYS A 285 -3.66 13.49 3.95
N MET A 286 -3.26 13.01 5.13
CA MET A 286 -2.55 11.73 5.28
C MET A 286 -3.49 10.55 5.04
N ASP A 287 -4.73 10.62 5.52
CA ASP A 287 -5.75 9.61 5.27
C ASP A 287 -6.17 9.58 3.79
N ASP A 288 -6.43 10.73 3.14
CA ASP A 288 -6.61 10.82 1.67
C ASP A 288 -5.47 10.11 0.92
N CYS A 289 -4.23 10.36 1.33
CA CYS A 289 -3.06 9.75 0.72
C CYS A 289 -2.97 8.24 1.00
N ALA A 290 -3.49 7.76 2.13
CA ALA A 290 -3.59 6.34 2.45
C ALA A 290 -4.70 5.65 1.64
N GLU A 291 -5.82 6.34 1.39
CA GLU A 291 -6.92 5.89 0.52
C GLU A 291 -6.41 5.73 -0.92
N ALA A 292 -5.86 6.80 -1.51
CA ALA A 292 -5.33 6.78 -2.88
C ALA A 292 -4.21 5.73 -3.08
N ARG A 293 -3.40 5.45 -2.04
CA ARG A 293 -2.41 4.35 -2.06
C ARG A 293 -3.07 2.96 -2.06
N ARG A 294 -4.14 2.77 -1.28
CA ARG A 294 -4.92 1.52 -1.27
C ARG A 294 -5.59 1.28 -2.62
N GLU A 295 -6.21 2.31 -3.20
CA GLU A 295 -6.82 2.25 -4.54
C GLU A 295 -5.77 1.95 -5.63
N LEU A 296 -4.63 2.63 -5.64
CA LEU A 296 -3.55 2.38 -6.60
C LEU A 296 -2.98 0.95 -6.47
N ALA A 297 -2.92 0.40 -5.26
CA ALA A 297 -2.52 -1.01 -5.05
C ALA A 297 -3.55 -1.98 -5.63
N ALA A 298 -4.85 -1.73 -5.41
CA ALA A 298 -5.94 -2.54 -5.98
C ALA A 298 -6.02 -2.43 -7.51
N ALA A 299 -5.78 -1.24 -8.08
CA ALA A 299 -5.72 -1.04 -9.53
C ALA A 299 -4.53 -1.79 -10.16
N ARG A 300 -3.39 -1.85 -9.47
CA ARG A 300 -2.23 -2.65 -9.90
C ARG A 300 -2.52 -4.15 -9.88
N SER A 301 -3.04 -4.69 -8.78
CA SER A 301 -3.37 -6.14 -8.73
C SER A 301 -4.48 -6.52 -9.72
N ALA A 302 -5.46 -5.66 -9.96
CA ALA A 302 -6.48 -5.86 -10.99
C ALA A 302 -5.89 -5.86 -12.43
N ARG A 303 -4.95 -4.95 -12.71
CA ARG A 303 -4.19 -4.94 -13.98
C ARG A 303 -3.36 -6.22 -14.13
N ASP A 304 -2.67 -6.65 -13.07
CA ASP A 304 -1.74 -7.78 -13.13
C ASP A 304 -2.50 -9.10 -13.31
N ALA A 305 -3.63 -9.28 -12.62
CA ALA A 305 -4.57 -10.38 -12.87
C ALA A 305 -5.22 -10.34 -14.28
N ALA A 306 -5.38 -9.16 -14.88
CA ALA A 306 -5.82 -9.03 -16.26
C ALA A 306 -4.71 -9.45 -17.26
N LEU A 307 -3.44 -9.18 -16.97
CA LEU A 307 -2.30 -9.65 -17.77
C LEU A 307 -2.15 -11.18 -17.68
N GLU A 308 -2.29 -11.77 -16.49
CA GLU A 308 -2.36 -13.23 -16.31
C GLU A 308 -3.50 -13.85 -17.15
N ARG A 309 -4.68 -13.22 -17.16
CA ARG A 309 -5.81 -13.66 -17.99
C ARG A 309 -5.51 -13.58 -19.49
N VAL A 310 -4.80 -12.55 -19.95
CA VAL A 310 -4.37 -12.43 -21.35
C VAL A 310 -3.40 -13.55 -21.71
N GLN A 311 -2.37 -13.79 -20.89
CA GLN A 311 -1.42 -14.89 -21.12
C GLN A 311 -2.11 -16.27 -21.19
N MET A 312 -3.10 -16.52 -20.32
CA MET A 312 -3.89 -17.75 -20.37
C MET A 312 -4.71 -17.90 -21.67
N LEU A 313 -5.22 -16.79 -22.22
CA LEU A 313 -5.91 -16.77 -23.52
C LEU A 313 -4.94 -16.96 -24.69
N GLU A 314 -3.73 -16.41 -24.61
CA GLU A 314 -2.66 -16.65 -25.60
C GLU A 314 -2.27 -18.14 -25.66
N GLN A 315 -2.12 -18.79 -24.50
CA GLN A 315 -1.87 -20.24 -24.44
C GLN A 315 -3.05 -21.05 -25.00
N GLN A 316 -4.30 -20.62 -24.74
CA GLN A 316 -5.49 -21.26 -25.33
C GLN A 316 -5.53 -21.13 -26.85
N ILE A 317 -5.15 -19.97 -27.39
CA ILE A 317 -5.05 -19.74 -28.84
C ILE A 317 -3.95 -20.63 -29.46
N LEU A 318 -2.80 -20.77 -28.79
CA LEU A 318 -1.74 -21.67 -29.24
C LEU A 318 -2.20 -23.14 -29.27
N ALA A 319 -2.84 -23.63 -28.20
CA ALA A 319 -3.38 -24.98 -28.13
C ALA A 319 -4.39 -25.26 -29.26
N TYR A 320 -5.38 -24.37 -29.45
CA TYR A 320 -6.35 -24.52 -30.54
C TYR A 320 -5.71 -24.42 -31.93
N LYS A 321 -4.67 -23.60 -32.12
CA LYS A 321 -3.93 -23.55 -33.39
C LYS A 321 -3.28 -24.91 -33.68
N ASP A 322 -2.68 -25.54 -32.67
CA ASP A 322 -2.00 -26.83 -32.80
C ASP A 322 -3.02 -27.98 -33.00
N ASP A 323 -4.16 -27.95 -32.32
CA ASP A 323 -5.32 -28.82 -32.59
C ASP A 323 -5.78 -28.72 -34.06
N PHE A 324 -5.98 -27.49 -34.57
CA PHE A 324 -6.38 -27.25 -35.97
C PHE A 324 -5.32 -27.66 -36.99
N THR A 325 -4.03 -27.68 -36.64
CA THR A 325 -2.99 -28.27 -37.52
C THR A 325 -3.00 -29.80 -37.48
N SER A 326 -3.29 -30.39 -36.33
CA SER A 326 -3.37 -31.84 -36.14
C SER A 326 -4.55 -32.44 -36.91
N GLU A 327 -5.75 -31.87 -36.72
CA GLU A 327 -6.98 -32.25 -37.45
C GLU A 327 -6.83 -32.12 -38.97
N ARG A 328 -6.12 -31.08 -39.45
CA ARG A 328 -5.78 -30.93 -40.87
C ARG A 328 -4.86 -32.05 -41.35
N ALA A 329 -3.81 -32.37 -40.59
CA ALA A 329 -2.89 -33.43 -40.96
C ALA A 329 -3.56 -34.82 -40.95
N ASP A 330 -4.53 -35.07 -40.06
CA ASP A 330 -5.37 -36.28 -40.10
C ASP A 330 -6.35 -36.29 -41.28
N ARG A 331 -6.92 -35.13 -41.64
CA ARG A 331 -7.73 -34.99 -42.85
C ARG A 331 -6.92 -35.29 -44.12
N GLU A 332 -5.70 -34.78 -44.21
CA GLU A 332 -4.77 -35.04 -45.33
C GLU A 332 -4.38 -36.53 -45.38
N ARG A 333 -4.07 -37.17 -44.24
CA ARG A 333 -3.88 -38.62 -44.14
C ARG A 333 -5.10 -39.39 -44.65
N ALA A 334 -6.31 -38.98 -44.26
CA ALA A 334 -7.56 -39.61 -44.70
C ALA A 334 -7.81 -39.42 -46.20
N GLN A 335 -7.51 -38.25 -46.76
CA GLN A 335 -7.62 -37.97 -48.21
C GLN A 335 -6.65 -38.83 -49.03
N SER A 336 -5.38 -38.93 -48.63
CA SER A 336 -4.42 -39.85 -49.27
C SER A 336 -4.91 -41.29 -49.23
N ARG A 337 -5.44 -41.75 -48.09
CA ARG A 337 -5.97 -43.11 -47.95
C ARG A 337 -7.24 -43.35 -48.78
N ILE A 338 -8.09 -42.34 -48.98
CA ILE A 338 -9.22 -42.42 -49.92
C ILE A 338 -8.68 -42.62 -51.34
N HIS A 339 -7.67 -41.84 -51.75
CA HIS A 339 -7.13 -41.93 -53.11
C HIS A 339 -6.44 -43.29 -53.38
N GLU A 340 -5.66 -43.81 -52.43
CA GLU A 340 -5.13 -45.18 -52.49
C GLU A 340 -6.22 -46.24 -52.70
N LEU A 341 -7.39 -46.06 -52.05
CA LEU A 341 -8.52 -46.98 -52.17
C LEU A 341 -9.26 -46.81 -53.51
N GLU A 342 -9.37 -45.58 -54.03
CA GLU A 342 -9.88 -45.31 -55.39
C GLU A 342 -9.01 -45.97 -56.46
N GLU A 343 -7.68 -45.88 -56.35
CA GLU A 343 -6.74 -46.56 -57.24
C GLU A 343 -6.87 -48.09 -57.17
N GLN A 344 -6.99 -48.65 -55.95
CA GLN A 344 -7.22 -50.08 -55.74
C GLN A 344 -8.55 -50.54 -56.36
N VAL A 345 -9.64 -49.78 -56.16
CA VAL A 345 -10.95 -50.07 -56.77
C VAL A 345 -10.89 -49.99 -58.29
N ALA A 346 -10.27 -48.96 -58.86
CA ALA A 346 -10.09 -48.84 -60.31
C ALA A 346 -9.21 -49.96 -60.88
N SER A 347 -8.19 -50.42 -60.14
CA SER A 347 -7.35 -51.56 -60.52
C SER A 347 -8.13 -52.88 -60.50
N LEU A 348 -8.94 -53.12 -59.46
CA LEU A 348 -9.82 -54.29 -59.36
C LEU A 348 -10.93 -54.27 -60.41
N GLN A 349 -11.52 -53.12 -60.72
CA GLN A 349 -12.50 -52.95 -61.81
C GLN A 349 -11.89 -53.30 -63.17
N ARG A 350 -10.69 -52.79 -63.49
CA ARG A 350 -9.95 -53.19 -64.70
C ARG A 350 -9.67 -54.70 -64.70
N GLN A 351 -9.19 -55.27 -63.59
CA GLN A 351 -8.93 -56.72 -63.52
C GLN A 351 -10.22 -57.55 -63.68
N ALA A 352 -11.36 -57.05 -63.22
CA ALA A 352 -12.66 -57.68 -63.41
C ALA A 352 -13.13 -57.63 -64.87
N SER A 353 -12.98 -56.50 -65.57
CA SER A 353 -13.33 -56.40 -67.00
C SER A 353 -12.44 -57.32 -67.85
N TRP A 354 -11.11 -57.31 -67.64
CA TRP A 354 -10.18 -58.25 -68.29
C TRP A 354 -10.55 -59.72 -68.06
N ARG A 355 -11.13 -60.08 -66.89
CA ARG A 355 -11.64 -61.44 -66.63
C ARG A 355 -13.02 -61.73 -67.23
N GLN A 356 -13.82 -60.71 -67.55
CA GLN A 356 -15.09 -60.87 -68.29
C GLN A 356 -14.83 -61.00 -69.79
N ASP A 357 -14.05 -60.10 -70.39
CA ASP A 357 -13.74 -60.13 -71.83
C ASP A 357 -12.97 -61.40 -72.24
N SER A 358 -12.18 -61.98 -71.33
CA SER A 358 -11.48 -63.25 -71.57
C SER A 358 -12.35 -64.51 -71.40
N ARG A 359 -13.65 -64.39 -71.13
CA ARG A 359 -14.54 -65.53 -70.84
C ARG A 359 -15.74 -65.57 -71.80
N GLU A 360 -15.66 -66.45 -72.80
CA GLU A 360 -16.74 -66.68 -73.76
C GLU A 360 -18.09 -67.01 -73.08
N PRO A 361 -19.23 -66.62 -73.69
CA PRO A 361 -20.57 -66.75 -73.09
C PRO A 361 -21.11 -68.20 -73.13
N VAL A 362 -20.50 -69.09 -72.34
CA VAL A 362 -20.96 -70.47 -72.19
C VAL A 362 -22.25 -70.53 -71.36
N SER A 363 -23.38 -70.68 -72.06
CA SER A 363 -24.70 -70.86 -71.45
C SER A 363 -24.85 -72.26 -70.81
N CYS A 364 -25.04 -72.31 -69.48
CA CYS A 364 -25.44 -73.53 -68.77
C CYS A 364 -26.59 -73.27 -67.77
N ARG A 365 -27.79 -73.81 -68.07
CA ARG A 365 -28.84 -74.06 -67.07
C ARG A 365 -28.48 -75.34 -66.29
N ILE A 366 -28.55 -75.33 -64.96
CA ILE A 366 -28.78 -76.55 -64.15
C ILE A 366 -29.80 -76.24 -63.03
N HIS A 367 -30.53 -77.28 -62.62
CA HIS A 367 -31.78 -77.25 -61.86
C HIS A 367 -31.65 -77.07 -60.34
N THR A 368 -32.79 -76.74 -59.73
CA THR A 368 -33.07 -76.93 -58.29
C THR A 368 -32.95 -78.40 -57.87
N GLY A 369 -32.34 -78.68 -56.72
CA GLY A 369 -32.30 -80.01 -56.09
C GLY A 369 -32.11 -79.91 -54.57
N SER A 370 -32.87 -80.68 -53.80
CA SER A 370 -32.94 -80.59 -52.32
C SER A 370 -32.12 -81.67 -51.62
N ARG A 371 -31.41 -81.29 -50.53
CA ARG A 371 -31.25 -82.12 -49.32
C ARG A 371 -30.59 -81.39 -48.13
N SER A 372 -31.33 -81.28 -47.02
CA SER A 372 -30.78 -81.35 -45.65
C SER A 372 -30.58 -82.85 -45.27
N PRO A 373 -29.88 -83.28 -44.18
CA PRO A 373 -29.89 -82.76 -42.80
C PRO A 373 -28.48 -82.78 -42.11
N ARG A 374 -28.24 -82.62 -40.79
CA ARG A 374 -29.07 -82.58 -39.57
C ARG A 374 -28.67 -81.44 -38.60
N TYR A 375 -29.54 -81.21 -37.63
CA TYR A 375 -29.39 -80.36 -36.44
C TYR A 375 -29.38 -81.24 -35.17
N LEU A 376 -28.66 -80.79 -34.12
CA LEU A 376 -28.98 -80.84 -32.67
C LEU A 376 -28.17 -79.66 -32.03
N GLU A 377 -28.70 -78.72 -31.23
CA GLU A 377 -29.51 -78.80 -29.98
C GLU A 377 -28.59 -79.14 -28.78
N THR A 378 -28.47 -78.35 -27.70
CA THR A 378 -29.43 -77.69 -26.79
C THR A 378 -28.89 -76.33 -26.22
N ASP A 379 -29.56 -75.46 -25.42
CA ASP A 379 -30.90 -75.44 -24.80
C ASP A 379 -31.42 -74.00 -24.45
N ALA A 380 -32.76 -73.86 -24.45
CA ALA A 380 -33.68 -73.18 -23.46
C ALA A 380 -33.37 -71.81 -22.80
N SER A 381 -34.34 -70.90 -22.51
CA SER A 381 -35.81 -70.86 -22.75
C SER A 381 -36.43 -69.44 -22.55
N GLU A 382 -37.70 -69.26 -22.94
CA GLU A 382 -38.57 -68.05 -22.77
C GLU A 382 -39.25 -67.99 -21.36
N PRO A 383 -40.40 -67.30 -21.03
CA PRO A 383 -41.31 -66.35 -21.74
C PRO A 383 -41.58 -65.03 -20.92
N VAL A 384 -42.59 -64.14 -21.07
CA VAL A 384 -44.03 -64.14 -21.47
C VAL A 384 -44.46 -62.74 -22.01
N ALA A 385 -45.58 -62.63 -22.75
CA ALA A 385 -46.15 -61.35 -23.22
C ALA A 385 -47.68 -61.17 -22.99
N ALA A 386 -48.10 -59.94 -22.65
CA ALA A 386 -49.45 -59.32 -22.78
C ALA A 386 -49.37 -57.84 -22.32
N GLY A 387 -50.13 -56.84 -22.79
CA GLY A 387 -51.20 -56.71 -23.80
C GLY A 387 -52.28 -55.71 -23.31
N GLY A 388 -52.82 -54.72 -24.04
CA GLY A 388 -52.67 -54.28 -25.45
C GLY A 388 -53.63 -53.09 -25.76
N ARG A 389 -54.17 -53.00 -26.98
CA ARG A 389 -55.17 -52.03 -27.57
C ARG A 389 -54.64 -50.78 -28.32
N ARG A 390 -55.34 -50.49 -29.45
CA ARG A 390 -55.45 -49.21 -30.22
C ARG A 390 -56.55 -48.31 -29.59
N PRO A 391 -56.84 -47.04 -30.02
CA PRO A 391 -56.49 -46.30 -31.25
C PRO A 391 -55.82 -44.91 -30.99
N GLY A 392 -55.62 -43.98 -31.93
CA GLY A 392 -55.75 -44.02 -33.41
C GLY A 392 -56.55 -42.87 -34.05
N THR A 393 -55.90 -41.72 -34.26
CA THR A 393 -56.29 -40.57 -35.14
C THR A 393 -54.96 -39.93 -35.62
N GLY A 394 -54.77 -39.46 -36.85
CA GLY A 394 -55.36 -38.25 -37.45
C GLY A 394 -54.39 -37.06 -37.29
N SER A 395 -53.91 -36.33 -38.32
CA SER A 395 -54.34 -36.28 -39.73
C SER A 395 -53.24 -35.75 -40.67
N GLN A 396 -53.35 -36.12 -41.97
CA GLN A 396 -52.96 -35.38 -43.19
C GLN A 396 -51.52 -34.81 -43.31
N TRP A 397 -50.71 -35.22 -44.29
CA TRP A 397 -50.81 -34.96 -45.74
C TRP A 397 -50.87 -33.47 -46.12
N LEU A 398 -49.85 -33.00 -46.82
CA LEU A 398 -49.98 -32.70 -48.26
C LEU A 398 -48.59 -32.73 -48.92
N ASP A 399 -48.48 -33.57 -49.94
CA ASP A 399 -47.39 -33.60 -50.92
C ASP A 399 -47.88 -32.96 -52.23
N LEU A 400 -47.01 -32.86 -53.24
CA LEU A 400 -47.26 -32.34 -54.61
C LEU A 400 -47.25 -30.78 -54.74
N ALA A 401 -46.74 -30.20 -55.83
CA ALA A 401 -46.07 -30.79 -57.00
C ALA A 401 -45.01 -29.86 -57.60
N ALA A 402 -44.11 -30.46 -58.38
CA ALA A 402 -43.19 -29.78 -59.28
C ALA A 402 -43.91 -29.14 -60.48
N GLU A 403 -43.32 -28.09 -61.06
CA GLU A 403 -42.79 -28.09 -62.44
C GLU A 403 -42.14 -26.74 -62.77
N GLY A 404 -41.15 -26.72 -63.68
CA GLY A 404 -40.43 -25.49 -64.06
C GLY A 404 -38.93 -25.67 -64.24
N GLY A 405 -38.51 -26.34 -65.31
CA GLY A 405 -37.12 -26.77 -65.50
C GLY A 405 -36.13 -25.77 -66.11
N CYS A 406 -34.86 -25.99 -65.75
CA CYS A 406 -33.64 -25.85 -66.56
C CYS A 406 -33.37 -24.58 -67.40
N SER A 407 -32.33 -23.84 -67.01
CA SER A 407 -31.20 -23.47 -67.90
C SER A 407 -29.98 -23.02 -67.09
N GLY A 408 -28.77 -23.25 -67.61
CA GLY A 408 -27.53 -22.64 -67.08
C GLY A 408 -26.60 -23.54 -66.26
N VAL A 409 -26.11 -24.65 -66.84
CA VAL A 409 -24.84 -25.23 -66.37
C VAL A 409 -23.69 -24.35 -66.90
N THR A 410 -23.13 -23.53 -66.02
CA THR A 410 -21.79 -22.96 -66.16
C THR A 410 -21.03 -23.20 -64.87
N GLN A 411 -19.71 -23.39 -64.95
CA GLN A 411 -18.88 -23.74 -63.79
C GLN A 411 -19.01 -22.67 -62.70
N ARG A 412 -19.48 -23.07 -61.50
CA ARG A 412 -19.30 -22.25 -60.30
C ARG A 412 -17.82 -22.31 -59.94
N GLY A 413 -17.09 -21.24 -60.24
CA GLY A 413 -15.67 -21.12 -59.91
C GLY A 413 -15.45 -21.19 -58.41
N GLN A 414 -14.23 -21.60 -58.02
CA GLN A 414 -13.71 -21.25 -56.69
C GLN A 414 -13.09 -19.86 -56.85
N GLY A 415 -13.57 -18.88 -56.07
CA GLY A 415 -13.10 -17.49 -56.13
C GLY A 415 -14.04 -16.49 -56.84
N ASP A 416 -15.34 -16.54 -56.52
CA ASP A 416 -16.32 -15.50 -56.88
C ASP A 416 -16.76 -14.75 -55.61
N LEU A 417 -16.37 -13.48 -55.49
CA LEU A 417 -16.84 -12.55 -54.47
C LEU A 417 -18.20 -11.96 -54.89
N GLN A 418 -19.14 -11.77 -53.94
CA GLN A 418 -20.47 -11.21 -54.25
C GLN A 418 -20.74 -9.88 -53.54
N CYS A 419 -21.40 -8.96 -54.24
CA CYS A 419 -21.97 -7.76 -53.66
C CYS A 419 -23.15 -8.11 -52.73
N PRO A 420 -23.12 -7.79 -51.43
CA PRO A 420 -24.21 -8.12 -50.50
C PRO A 420 -25.52 -7.36 -50.75
N HIS A 421 -25.53 -6.35 -51.63
CA HIS A 421 -26.71 -5.53 -51.92
C HIS A 421 -27.46 -5.92 -53.20
N CYS A 422 -26.78 -6.46 -54.22
CA CYS A 422 -27.42 -6.91 -55.46
C CYS A 422 -27.02 -8.33 -55.93
N LEU A 423 -26.22 -9.05 -55.15
CA LEU A 423 -25.74 -10.41 -55.42
C LEU A 423 -24.95 -10.59 -56.73
N ARG A 424 -24.48 -9.50 -57.33
CA ARG A 424 -23.57 -9.52 -58.48
C ARG A 424 -22.24 -10.16 -58.09
N CYS A 425 -21.82 -11.17 -58.86
CA CYS A 425 -20.50 -11.80 -58.76
C CYS A 425 -19.40 -10.94 -59.40
N PHE A 426 -18.22 -11.05 -58.81
CA PHE A 426 -16.93 -10.52 -59.24
C PHE A 426 -15.90 -11.62 -58.97
N SER A 427 -14.87 -11.80 -59.81
CA SER A 427 -13.80 -12.76 -59.47
C SER A 427 -12.96 -12.25 -58.30
N ASP A 428 -12.20 -13.14 -57.63
CA ASP A 428 -11.26 -12.76 -56.56
C ASP A 428 -10.26 -11.66 -56.99
N GLU A 429 -9.86 -11.66 -58.28
CA GLU A 429 -9.00 -10.63 -58.88
C GLU A 429 -9.66 -9.25 -58.98
N GLN A 430 -11.00 -9.18 -58.95
CA GLN A 430 -11.80 -7.96 -59.11
C GLN A 430 -12.19 -7.32 -57.76
N GLY A 431 -11.50 -7.66 -56.65
CA GLY A 431 -11.81 -7.15 -55.31
C GLY A 431 -11.92 -5.62 -55.22
N GLU A 432 -11.07 -4.86 -55.92
CA GLU A 432 -11.20 -3.40 -55.99
C GLU A 432 -12.48 -2.93 -56.69
N GLU A 433 -12.92 -3.64 -57.73
CA GLU A 433 -14.12 -3.31 -58.50
C GLU A 433 -15.38 -3.66 -57.72
N LEU A 434 -15.35 -4.76 -56.96
CA LEU A 434 -16.35 -5.09 -55.94
C LEU A 434 -16.46 -3.96 -54.91
N PHE A 435 -15.36 -3.48 -54.32
CA PHE A 435 -15.44 -2.41 -53.31
C PHE A 435 -15.98 -1.09 -53.88
N LYS A 436 -15.57 -0.71 -55.10
CA LYS A 436 -16.12 0.45 -55.82
C LYS A 436 -17.62 0.27 -56.07
N HIS A 437 -18.03 -0.90 -56.57
CA HIS A 437 -19.43 -1.23 -56.82
C HIS A 437 -20.28 -1.30 -55.55
N VAL A 438 -19.78 -1.85 -54.44
CA VAL A 438 -20.49 -1.90 -53.15
C VAL A 438 -20.76 -0.48 -52.63
N ALA A 439 -19.82 0.45 -52.80
CA ALA A 439 -19.99 1.86 -52.44
C ALA A 439 -20.97 2.64 -53.37
N GLU A 440 -21.26 2.11 -54.56
CA GLU A 440 -22.28 2.65 -55.48
C GLU A 440 -23.64 1.94 -55.35
N CYS A 441 -23.65 0.67 -54.92
CA CYS A 441 -24.85 -0.16 -54.77
C CYS A 441 -25.55 -0.02 -53.41
N CYS A 442 -24.99 0.78 -52.49
CA CYS A 442 -25.59 1.13 -51.20
C CYS A 442 -26.20 2.55 -51.15
N GLN A 443 -26.40 3.17 -52.32
CA GLN A 443 -27.02 4.50 -52.53
C GLN A 443 -28.38 4.38 -53.23
#